data_AF-A0A972AP14-F1
#
_entry.id   AF-A0A972AP14-F1
#
_cell.length_a   1.000
_cell.length_b   1.000
_cell.length_c   1.000
_cell.angle_alpha   90.00
_cell.angle_beta   90.00
_cell.angle_gamma   90.00
#
_symmetry.space_group_name_H-M   'P 1'
#
loop_
_entity.id
_entity.type
_entity.pdbx_description
1 polymer ?
#
loop_
_entity_poly.entity_id
_entity_poly.type
_entity_poly.pdbx_seq_one_letter_code
_entity_poly.pdbx_strand_id
1 'polypeptide(L)'
;MQVYLVGAVLFLAAMITFIFQNPAAVEIRFITWSSQQISLALVVLVAALGGALITFLLDTVRYFKIARTIKELRNHNSTLQKQIQELQAQKDRLEQQVASSSEVTL
;
A
#
# COMPACT_ATOMS: atom_id res chain seq x y z
N MET A 1 -12.53 -0.17 -7.09
CA MET A 1 -12.07 -1.54 -6.76
C MET A 1 -12.60 -2.59 -7.74
N GLN A 2 -13.91 -2.70 -7.95
CA GLN A 2 -14.50 -3.74 -8.81
C GLN A 2 -14.10 -3.64 -10.30
N VAL A 3 -13.94 -2.44 -10.85
CA VAL A 3 -13.56 -2.24 -12.26
C VAL A 3 -12.19 -2.85 -12.59
N TYR A 4 -11.21 -2.76 -11.69
CA TYR A 4 -9.90 -3.39 -11.89
C TYR A 4 -9.99 -4.92 -11.91
N LEU A 5 -10.85 -5.49 -11.07
CA LEU A 5 -11.06 -6.94 -11.01
C LEU A 5 -11.72 -7.44 -12.29
N VAL A 6 -12.75 -6.75 -12.78
CA VAL A 6 -13.38 -7.05 -14.08
C VAL A 6 -12.36 -6.97 -15.20
N GLY A 7 -11.53 -5.92 -15.23
CA GLY A 7 -10.45 -5.78 -16.21
C GLY A 7 -9.43 -6.92 -16.15
N ALA A 8 -9.03 -7.34 -14.94
CA ALA A 8 -8.10 -8.44 -14.75
C ALA A 8 -8.67 -9.79 -15.24
N VAL A 9 -9.96 -10.05 -14.98
CA VAL A 9 -10.64 -11.25 -15.49
C VAL A 9 -10.72 -11.25 -17.01
N LEU A 10 -11.09 -10.11 -17.62
CA LEU A 10 -11.14 -9.98 -19.09
C LEU A 10 -9.75 -10.19 -19.71
N PHE A 11 -8.70 -9.61 -19.10
CA PHE A 11 -7.32 -9.82 -19.52
C PHE A 11 -6.90 -11.30 -19.42
N LEU A 12 -7.22 -11.95 -18.30
CA LEU A 12 -6.92 -13.38 -18.11
C LEU A 12 -7.64 -14.25 -19.15
N ALA A 13 -8.93 -13.96 -19.42
CA ALA A 13 -9.70 -14.67 -20.43
C ALA A 13 -9.07 -14.50 -21.82
N ALA A 14 -8.72 -13.27 -22.20
CA ALA A 14 -8.03 -12.99 -23.47
C ALA A 14 -6.68 -13.72 -23.57
N MET A 15 -5.89 -13.73 -22.48
CA MET A 15 -4.62 -14.43 -22.40
C MET A 15 -4.79 -15.95 -22.58
N ILE A 16 -5.78 -16.54 -21.93
CA ILE A 16 -6.12 -17.97 -22.07
C ILE A 16 -6.52 -18.26 -23.52
N THR A 17 -7.45 -17.48 -24.08
CA THR A 17 -7.87 -17.63 -25.47
C THR A 17 -6.67 -17.53 -26.43
N PHE A 18 -5.76 -16.58 -26.21
CA PHE A 18 -4.54 -16.43 -27.00
C PHE A 18 -3.65 -17.68 -26.95
N ILE A 19 -3.43 -18.23 -25.76
CA ILE A 19 -2.61 -19.44 -25.57
C ILE A 19 -3.24 -20.65 -26.28
N PHE A 20 -4.55 -20.86 -26.13
CA PHE A 20 -5.23 -22.00 -26.72
C PHE A 20 -5.36 -21.90 -28.24
N GLN A 21 -5.55 -20.69 -28.77
CA GLN A 21 -5.60 -20.47 -30.22
C GLN A 21 -4.21 -20.55 -30.88
N ASN A 22 -3.13 -20.32 -30.12
CA ASN A 22 -1.75 -20.32 -30.61
C ASN A 22 -0.91 -21.35 -29.85
N PRO A 23 -1.16 -22.67 -30.02
CA PRO A 23 -0.42 -23.72 -29.31
C PRO A 23 1.01 -23.94 -29.84
N ALA A 24 1.51 -23.04 -30.70
CA ALA A 24 2.82 -23.16 -31.31
C ALA A 24 3.94 -23.16 -30.26
N ALA A 25 4.96 -23.98 -30.51
CA ALA A 25 6.21 -23.89 -29.77
C ALA A 25 7.03 -22.70 -30.31
N VAL A 26 7.62 -21.94 -29.40
CA VAL A 26 8.40 -20.74 -29.70
C VAL A 26 9.83 -20.89 -29.20
N GLU A 27 10.77 -20.33 -29.96
CA GLU A 27 12.16 -20.18 -29.56
C GLU A 27 12.35 -18.75 -29.04
N ILE A 28 12.82 -18.60 -27.80
CA ILE A 28 13.10 -17.27 -27.24
C ILE A 28 14.59 -16.98 -27.37
N ARG A 29 14.91 -15.91 -28.09
CA ARG A 29 16.29 -15.42 -28.25
C ARG A 29 16.47 -14.15 -27.44
N PHE A 30 17.36 -14.23 -26.46
CA PHE A 30 17.94 -13.10 -25.76
C PHE A 30 19.38 -12.90 -26.23
N ILE A 31 19.91 -11.69 -26.10
CA ILE A 31 21.26 -11.22 -26.49
C ILE A 31 22.23 -12.33 -26.98
N THR A 32 22.67 -13.22 -26.08
CA THR A 32 23.54 -14.37 -26.42
C THR A 32 22.94 -15.74 -26.09
N TRP A 33 21.72 -15.78 -25.56
CA TRP A 33 21.08 -17.01 -25.11
C TRP A 33 19.82 -17.31 -25.91
N SER A 34 19.71 -18.52 -26.43
CA SER A 34 18.47 -19.02 -27.03
C SER A 34 17.91 -20.17 -26.19
N SER A 35 16.59 -20.19 -26.03
CA SER A 35 15.89 -21.30 -25.40
C SER A 35 15.70 -22.45 -26.40
N GLN A 36 15.52 -23.68 -25.90
CA GLN A 36 14.91 -24.74 -26.69
C GLN A 36 13.47 -24.31 -27.10
N GLN A 37 12.88 -24.98 -28.09
CA GLN A 37 11.46 -24.83 -28.40
C GLN A 37 10.61 -25.18 -27.16
N ILE A 38 9.94 -24.17 -26.63
CA ILE A 38 9.05 -24.27 -25.47
C ILE A 38 7.65 -23.81 -25.85
N SER A 39 6.64 -24.30 -25.14
CA SER A 39 5.25 -23.92 -25.45
C SER A 39 5.03 -22.44 -25.17
N LEU A 40 4.35 -21.74 -26.09
CA LEU A 40 3.97 -20.33 -25.90
C LEU A 40 3.19 -20.14 -24.58
N ALA A 41 2.36 -21.14 -24.22
CA ALA A 41 1.65 -21.20 -22.95
C ALA A 41 2.57 -20.98 -21.74
N LEU A 42 3.69 -21.72 -21.69
CA LEU A 42 4.64 -21.64 -20.59
C LEU A 42 5.33 -20.28 -20.55
N VAL A 43 5.70 -19.75 -21.72
CA VAL A 43 6.34 -18.43 -21.85
C VAL A 43 5.45 -17.33 -21.30
N VAL A 44 4.18 -17.31 -21.74
CA VAL A 44 3.19 -16.31 -21.31
C VAL A 44 2.93 -16.43 -19.82
N LEU A 45 2.83 -17.65 -19.28
CA LEU A 45 2.62 -17.87 -17.84
C LEU A 45 3.79 -17.34 -17.01
N VAL A 46 5.03 -17.67 -17.38
CA VAL A 46 6.23 -17.20 -16.67
C VAL A 46 6.35 -15.68 -16.76
N ALA A 47 6.07 -15.09 -17.92
CA ALA A 47 6.08 -13.64 -18.09
C ALA A 47 5.01 -12.94 -17.22
N ALA A 48 3.79 -13.50 -17.17
CA ALA A 48 2.70 -12.97 -16.34
C ALA A 48 3.04 -13.05 -14.84
N LEU A 49 3.57 -14.20 -14.38
CA LEU A 49 4.03 -14.38 -13.01
C LEU A 49 5.20 -13.45 -12.67
N GLY A 50 6.15 -13.28 -13.58
CA GLY A 50 7.27 -12.35 -13.43
C GLY A 50 6.79 -10.90 -13.29
N GLY A 51 5.88 -10.45 -14.16
CA GLY A 51 5.28 -9.12 -14.08
C GLY A 51 4.50 -8.89 -12.78
N ALA A 52 3.72 -9.89 -12.35
CA ALA A 52 2.99 -9.84 -11.08
C ALA A 52 3.96 -9.75 -9.88
N LEU A 53 5.04 -10.54 -9.89
CA LEU A 53 6.04 -10.53 -8.83
C LEU A 53 6.77 -9.19 -8.74
N ILE A 54 7.17 -8.62 -9.88
CA ILE A 54 7.80 -7.29 -9.93
C ILE A 54 6.84 -6.23 -9.38
N THR A 55 5.57 -6.25 -9.81
CA THR A 55 4.54 -5.31 -9.33
C THR A 55 4.34 -5.43 -7.82
N PHE A 56 4.29 -6.66 -7.30
CA PHE A 56 4.16 -6.94 -5.87
C PHE A 56 5.36 -6.40 -5.07
N LEU A 57 6.59 -6.59 -5.56
CA LEU A 57 7.80 -6.06 -4.93
C LEU A 57 7.78 -4.53 -4.87
N LEU A 58 7.41 -3.88 -5.97
CA LEU A 58 7.31 -2.41 -6.03
C LEU A 58 6.25 -1.88 -5.07
N ASP A 59 5.10 -2.55 -4.95
CA ASP A 59 4.04 -2.11 -4.04
C ASP A 59 4.40 -2.31 -2.57
N THR A 60 5.18 -3.35 -2.25
CA THR A 60 5.67 -3.61 -0.88
C THR A 60 6.50 -2.44 -0.34
N VAL A 61 7.37 -1.85 -1.16
CA VAL A 61 8.18 -0.68 -0.78
C VAL A 61 7.29 0.53 -0.47
N ARG A 62 6.26 0.76 -1.28
CA ARG A 62 5.29 1.84 -1.06
C ARG A 62 4.50 1.61 0.22
N TYR A 63 4.04 0.38 0.44
CA TYR A 63 3.30 0.00 1.65
C TYR A 63 4.10 0.26 2.93
N PHE A 64 5.41 -0.06 2.93
CA PHE A 64 6.27 0.19 4.09
C PHE A 64 6.37 1.69 4.44
N LYS A 65 6.51 2.56 3.43
CA LYS A 65 6.52 4.02 3.65
C LYS A 65 5.20 4.50 4.26
N ILE A 66 4.08 4.06 3.70
CA ILE A 66 2.74 4.41 4.20
C ILE A 66 2.57 3.93 5.65
N ALA A 67 2.94 2.69 5.95
CA ALA A 67 2.84 2.14 7.31
C ALA A 67 3.68 2.94 8.32
N ARG A 68 4.89 3.37 7.94
CA ARG A 68 5.74 4.23 8.77
C ARG A 68 5.09 5.59 9.00
N THR A 69 4.59 6.25 7.96
CA THR A 69 3.90 7.54 8.07
C THR A 69 2.66 7.44 8.96
N ILE A 70 1.86 6.39 8.82
CA ILE A 70 0.69 6.14 9.68
C ILE A 70 1.11 6.04 11.15
N LYS A 71 2.20 5.32 11.44
CA LYS A 71 2.73 5.19 12.80
C LYS A 71 3.19 6.53 13.37
N GLU A 72 3.91 7.32 12.57
CA GLU A 72 4.37 8.66 12.96
C GLU A 72 3.19 9.60 13.23
N LEU A 73 2.20 9.66 12.32
CA LEU A 73 0.99 10.45 12.50
C LEU A 73 0.20 10.02 13.75
N ARG A 74 0.08 8.72 14.01
CA ARG A 74 -0.61 8.21 15.20
C ARG A 74 0.09 8.62 16.49
N ASN A 75 1.42 8.57 16.50
CA ASN A 75 2.21 9.02 17.65
C ASN A 75 2.05 10.52 17.88
N HIS A 76 2.16 11.34 16.82
CA HIS A 76 1.95 12.79 16.92
C HIS A 76 0.54 13.12 17.42
N ASN A 77 -0.48 12.43 16.93
CA ASN A 77 -1.86 12.63 17.36
C ASN A 77 -2.02 12.32 18.85
N SER A 78 -1.44 11.21 19.34
CA SER A 78 -1.47 10.87 20.77
C SER A 78 -0.75 11.91 21.64
N THR A 79 0.40 12.42 21.20
CA THR A 79 1.13 13.48 21.92
C THR A 79 0.33 14.77 21.97
N LEU A 80 -0.24 15.19 20.84
CA LEU A 80 -1.08 16.40 20.78
C LEU A 80 -2.32 16.28 21.66
N GLN A 81 -2.97 15.12 21.70
CA GLN A 81 -4.10 14.88 22.61
C GLN A 81 -3.70 15.02 24.08
N LYS A 82 -2.53 14.51 24.48
CA LYS A 82 -2.01 14.68 25.85
C LYS A 82 -1.75 16.15 26.18
N GLN A 83 -1.15 16.90 25.26
CA GLN A 83 -0.90 18.33 25.45
C GLN A 83 -2.20 19.12 25.59
N ILE A 84 -3.23 18.81 24.79
CA ILE A 84 -4.55 19.43 24.91
C ILE A 84 -5.14 19.16 26.31
N GLN A 85 -5.09 17.92 26.79
CA GLN A 85 -5.59 17.56 28.12
C GLN A 85 -4.82 18.29 29.25
N GLU A 86 -3.50 18.36 29.13
CA GLU A 86 -2.65 19.02 30.12
C GLU A 86 -2.90 20.54 30.15
N LEU A 87 -3.00 21.19 28.99
CA LEU A 87 -3.32 22.61 28.89
C LEU A 87 -4.72 22.93 29.42
N GLN A 88 -5.71 22.07 29.16
CA GLN A 88 -7.05 22.22 29.74
C GLN A 88 -7.00 22.13 31.28
N ALA A 89 -6.31 21.13 31.83
CA ALA A 89 -6.17 20.99 33.28
C ALA A 89 -5.43 22.18 33.93
N GLN A 90 -4.43 22.76 33.25
CA GLN A 90 -3.77 23.98 33.71
C GLN A 90 -4.70 25.19 33.70
N LYS A 91 -5.49 25.35 32.63
CA LYS A 91 -6.49 26.43 32.52
C LYS A 91 -7.51 26.36 33.66
N ASP A 92 -8.05 25.17 33.93
CA ASP A 92 -9.04 24.98 35.00
C ASP A 92 -8.47 25.29 36.38
N ARG A 93 -7.20 24.92 36.64
CA ARG A 93 -6.50 25.25 37.90
C ARG A 93 -6.27 26.75 38.06
N LEU A 94 -5.87 27.43 36.99
CA LEU A 94 -5.68 28.88 36.99
C LEU A 94 -7.01 29.60 37.26
N GLU A 95 -8.10 29.18 36.62
CA GLU A 95 -9.43 29.74 36.85
C GLU A 95 -9.90 29.54 38.30
N GLN A 96 -9.62 28.37 38.90
CA GLN A 96 -9.89 28.12 40.32
C GLN A 96 -9.05 29.00 41.25
N GLN A 97 -7.76 29.21 40.97
CA GLN A 97 -6.90 30.09 41.76
C GLN A 97 -7.32 31.57 41.69
N VAL A 98 -7.78 32.02 40.52
CA VAL A 98 -8.31 33.38 40.34
C VAL A 98 -9.62 33.55 41.10
N ALA A 99 -10.51 32.56 41.05
CA ALA A 99 -11.76 32.58 41.82
C ALA A 99 -11.50 32.59 43.34
N SER A 100 -10.60 31.74 43.83
CA SER A 100 -10.28 31.67 45.27
C SER A 100 -9.53 32.90 45.78
N SER A 101 -8.70 33.55 44.96
CA SER A 101 -8.02 34.79 45.35
C SER A 101 -8.97 36.00 45.38
N SER A 102 -10.01 35.98 44.56
CA SER A 102 -11.02 37.05 44.51
C SER A 102 -11.95 37.02 45.73
N GLU A 103 -12.28 35.85 46.28
CA GLU A 103 -13.09 35.71 47.51
C GLU A 103 -12.35 36.13 48.79
N VAL A 104 -11.01 36.08 48.82
CA VAL A 104 -10.21 36.44 50.00
C VAL A 104 -9.98 37.96 50.13
N THR A 105 -10.33 38.74 49.10
CA THR A 105 -10.06 40.19 49.05
C THR A 105 -11.31 41.07 49.30
N LEU A 106 -12.47 40.46 49.57
CA LEU A 106 -13.73 41.12 49.97
C LEU A 106 -14.08 40.80 51.42
#